data_AF-A0A0C3SB36-F1
#
_entry.id   AF-A0A0C3SB36-F1
#
_cell.length_a   1.000
_cell.length_b   1.000
_cell.length_c   1.000
_cell.angle_alpha   90.00
_cell.angle_beta   90.00
_cell.angle_gamma   90.00
#
_symmetry.space_group_name_H-M   'P 1'
#
loop_
_entity.id
_entity.type
_entity.pdbx_description
1 polymer ?
#
loop_
_entity_poly.entity_id
_entity_poly.type
_entity_poly.pdbx_seq_one_letter_code
_entity_poly.pdbx_strand_id
1 'polypeptide(L)'
;MSIDLSLERIRRLLSHLPPYTRPTCHIAGTNGKGSVSALLSSIFSASSYSVGRFNSPHLVSVHDCIALNGEPVSPSMYAVMRRRVEEADREHATGCSSFELLTLTALQVFEQASVDIVVLEVGMGGRLDATNVVPDECVLISALTAVDLDHQAFLGNTVREIAQEKAAIAKPHKPFVFGPQNPSHSKVVKQVVRERVERVQGKLFPVILPTKRGCAATLDGHDHFPRLKDADVVNVLLPLQGEHQLANLGTAITVVSALLQGTPHELEFPLKITAATVSQGIQSTRWPGRLSFHTVTPPHPTTSAPDQRLLVLADGAHNAASAATLAAFLDEVLEGVTRPLDNENDAPAPRGRTLTLTYLLALSHSPPKTPAQTLTPLLAHARDVPDPRVRLVTRVGLLEFSPPEGMPWVRPVPPATIRDAVRGLLPDAEIWTADDPEASGEEQLGSALAWAAGRQRADAGAGGRVEGEGVVVIAGSLYLVADFYRMLQRQKMTEV
;
A
#
# COMPACT_ATOMS: atom_id res chain seq x y z
N MET A 1 -17.92 -20.82 2.97
CA MET A 1 -18.70 -19.94 3.87
C MET A 1 -18.68 -18.55 3.27
N SER A 2 -19.85 -17.97 2.99
CA SER A 2 -19.96 -16.57 2.56
C SER A 2 -19.65 -15.65 3.74
N ILE A 3 -18.93 -14.55 3.50
CA ILE A 3 -18.69 -13.51 4.52
C ILE A 3 -20.03 -12.84 4.83
N ASP A 4 -20.43 -12.83 6.10
CA ASP A 4 -21.62 -12.13 6.57
C ASP A 4 -21.24 -10.74 7.08
N LEU A 5 -21.54 -9.71 6.27
CA LEU A 5 -21.29 -8.31 6.60
C LEU A 5 -22.40 -7.78 7.51
N SER A 6 -22.11 -7.69 8.81
CA SER A 6 -22.98 -7.05 9.80
C SER A 6 -22.13 -6.38 10.87
N LEU A 7 -22.73 -5.42 11.59
CA LEU A 7 -22.10 -4.82 12.78
C LEU A 7 -22.71 -5.34 14.08
N GLU A 8 -23.68 -6.25 14.02
CA GLU A 8 -24.44 -6.69 15.20
C GLU A 8 -23.55 -7.46 16.18
N ARG A 9 -22.77 -8.42 15.67
CA ARG A 9 -21.86 -9.25 16.47
C ARG A 9 -20.81 -8.40 17.17
N ILE A 10 -20.07 -7.59 16.41
CA ILE A 10 -19.02 -6.74 16.97
C ILE A 10 -19.57 -5.69 17.94
N ARG A 11 -20.75 -5.10 17.69
CA ARG A 11 -21.38 -4.17 18.65
C ARG A 11 -21.74 -4.86 19.96
N ARG A 12 -22.32 -6.06 19.89
CA ARG A 12 -22.63 -6.86 21.07
C ARG A 12 -21.35 -7.16 21.86
N LEU A 13 -20.29 -7.64 21.19
CA LEU A 13 -19.03 -7.93 21.86
C LEU A 13 -18.38 -6.67 22.46
N LEU A 14 -18.38 -5.54 21.73
CA LEU A 14 -17.85 -4.28 22.22
C LEU A 14 -18.53 -3.83 23.52
N SER A 15 -19.84 -4.07 23.67
CA SER A 15 -20.59 -3.73 24.89
C SER A 15 -20.15 -4.50 26.15
N HIS A 16 -19.42 -5.60 25.97
CA HIS A 16 -18.86 -6.43 27.06
C HIS A 16 -17.38 -6.13 27.33
N LEU A 17 -16.76 -5.24 26.55
CA LEU A 17 -15.38 -4.82 26.71
C LEU A 17 -15.31 -3.43 27.38
N PRO A 18 -14.16 -3.03 27.95
CA PRO A 18 -13.95 -1.65 28.39
C PRO A 18 -14.31 -0.65 27.28
N PRO A 19 -14.95 0.48 27.65
CA PRO A 19 -15.35 1.49 26.69
C PRO A 19 -14.14 2.04 25.96
N TYR A 20 -14.27 2.21 24.65
CA TYR A 20 -13.27 2.85 23.81
C TYR A 20 -13.49 4.36 23.81
N THR A 21 -12.44 5.13 24.10
CA THR A 21 -12.53 6.59 24.26
C THR A 21 -11.46 7.36 23.50
N ARG A 22 -10.60 6.68 22.72
CA ARG A 22 -9.48 7.34 22.03
C ARG A 22 -9.96 8.17 20.82
N PRO A 23 -9.51 9.42 20.67
CA PRO A 23 -9.78 10.23 19.48
C PRO A 23 -9.29 9.54 18.19
N THR A 24 -10.10 9.52 17.14
CA THR A 24 -9.88 8.66 15.96
C THR A 24 -10.05 9.42 14.64
N CYS A 25 -9.07 9.29 13.75
CA CYS A 25 -9.20 9.55 12.31
C CYS A 25 -9.60 8.24 11.60
N HIS A 26 -10.73 8.24 10.88
CA HIS A 26 -11.26 7.03 10.23
C HIS A 26 -11.09 7.12 8.71
N ILE A 27 -10.33 6.20 8.11
CA ILE A 27 -9.87 6.31 6.72
C ILE A 27 -10.44 5.16 5.87
N ALA A 28 -11.23 5.51 4.85
CA ALA A 28 -11.78 4.57 3.87
C ALA A 28 -11.27 4.87 2.45
N GLY A 29 -11.51 3.92 1.53
CA GLY A 29 -11.06 4.01 0.13
C GLY A 29 -10.80 2.64 -0.49
N THR A 30 -10.60 2.60 -1.81
CA THR A 30 -10.09 1.42 -2.51
C THR A 30 -8.57 1.41 -2.41
N ASN A 31 -7.93 2.45 -2.95
CA ASN A 31 -6.47 2.60 -2.98
C ASN A 31 -6.01 3.79 -2.13
N GLY A 32 -4.82 3.70 -1.54
CA GLY A 32 -4.18 4.82 -0.82
C GLY A 32 -4.50 4.95 0.68
N LYS A 33 -5.46 4.17 1.22
CA LYS A 33 -5.82 4.16 2.66
C LYS A 33 -4.59 4.03 3.57
N GLY A 34 -3.83 2.94 3.42
CA GLY A 34 -2.62 2.70 4.19
C GLY A 34 -1.55 3.79 4.05
N SER A 35 -1.34 4.35 2.85
CA SER A 35 -0.39 5.44 2.65
C SER A 35 -0.82 6.70 3.41
N VAL A 36 -2.11 7.06 3.34
CA VAL A 36 -2.67 8.19 4.10
C VAL A 36 -2.55 7.93 5.60
N SER A 37 -2.84 6.71 6.04
CA SER A 37 -2.69 6.32 7.44
C SER A 37 -1.24 6.44 7.93
N ALA A 38 -0.27 6.00 7.14
CA ALA A 38 1.16 6.10 7.45
C ALA A 38 1.63 7.56 7.53
N LEU A 39 1.22 8.40 6.58
CA LEU A 39 1.51 9.83 6.57
C LEU A 39 0.94 10.53 7.81
N LEU A 40 -0.33 10.29 8.12
CA LEU A 40 -0.98 10.88 9.30
C LEU A 40 -0.30 10.45 10.59
N SER A 41 -0.05 9.15 10.75
CA SER A 41 0.63 8.66 11.95
C SER A 41 2.04 9.23 12.09
N SER A 42 2.80 9.35 10.98
CA SER A 42 4.15 9.92 11.03
C SER A 42 4.13 11.42 11.36
N ILE A 43 3.17 12.18 10.81
CA ILE A 43 2.97 13.60 11.15
C ILE A 43 2.61 13.75 12.63
N PHE A 44 1.64 12.98 13.14
CA PHE A 44 1.25 13.07 14.54
C PHE A 44 2.39 12.65 15.49
N SER A 45 3.15 11.60 15.16
CA SER A 45 4.33 11.22 15.94
C SER A 45 5.42 12.29 15.93
N ALA A 46 5.67 12.94 14.78
CA ALA A 46 6.61 14.07 14.70
C ALA A 46 6.13 15.30 15.50
N SER A 47 4.82 15.44 15.70
CA SER A 47 4.21 16.42 16.60
C SER A 47 4.13 15.95 18.06
N SER A 48 4.88 14.90 18.44
CA SER A 48 4.97 14.37 19.80
C SER A 48 3.63 13.91 20.40
N TYR A 49 2.72 13.40 19.55
CA TYR A 49 1.57 12.63 20.00
C TYR A 49 1.93 11.16 20.15
N SER A 50 1.32 10.51 21.15
CA SER A 50 1.23 9.05 21.21
C SER A 50 0.18 8.59 20.20
N VAL A 51 0.58 7.77 19.23
CA VAL A 51 -0.26 7.41 18.07
C VAL A 51 -0.52 5.92 18.02
N GLY A 52 -1.80 5.55 17.96
CA GLY A 52 -2.22 4.22 17.51
C GLY A 52 -2.48 4.22 16.00
N ARG A 53 -2.04 3.18 15.29
CA ARG A 53 -2.38 2.98 13.88
C ARG A 53 -2.89 1.57 13.67
N PHE A 54 -4.03 1.46 13.01
CA PHE A 54 -4.58 0.17 12.56
C PHE A 54 -4.64 0.12 11.04
N ASN A 55 -4.10 -0.93 10.44
CA ASN A 55 -4.18 -1.21 9.01
C ASN A 55 -4.53 -2.67 8.75
N SER A 56 -5.08 -2.95 7.58
CA SER A 56 -5.33 -4.31 7.14
C SER A 56 -5.28 -4.44 5.61
N PRO A 57 -4.94 -5.63 5.07
CA PRO A 57 -4.39 -6.77 5.80
C PRO A 57 -2.97 -6.49 6.34
N HIS A 58 -2.42 -7.43 7.11
CA HIS A 58 -1.01 -7.38 7.50
C HIS A 58 -0.10 -7.54 6.27
N LEU A 59 1.12 -7.04 6.36
CA LEU A 59 2.15 -7.32 5.35
C LEU A 59 2.92 -8.58 5.74
N VAL A 60 3.66 -8.55 6.84
CA VAL A 60 4.54 -9.65 7.28
C VAL A 60 3.85 -10.51 8.33
N SER A 61 3.22 -9.90 9.33
CA SER A 61 2.67 -10.58 10.51
C SER A 61 1.45 -9.85 11.02
N VAL A 62 0.48 -10.56 11.60
CA VAL A 62 -0.72 -9.94 12.21
C VAL A 62 -0.41 -8.80 13.19
N HIS A 63 0.76 -8.81 13.83
CA HIS A 63 1.20 -7.73 14.71
C HIS A 63 1.40 -6.40 13.99
N ASP A 64 1.75 -6.40 12.70
CA ASP A 64 1.94 -5.17 11.92
C ASP A 64 0.62 -4.48 11.54
N CYS A 65 -0.53 -5.14 11.76
CA CYS A 65 -1.84 -4.50 11.67
C CYS A 65 -2.05 -3.45 12.75
N ILE A 66 -1.36 -3.55 13.90
CA ILE A 66 -1.55 -2.68 15.07
C ILE A 66 -0.20 -2.08 15.41
N ALA A 67 -0.05 -0.78 15.24
CA ALA A 67 1.18 -0.07 15.59
C ALA A 67 0.96 0.96 16.69
N LEU A 68 1.94 1.10 17.58
CA LEU A 68 2.05 2.14 18.58
C LEU A 68 3.30 2.97 18.26
N ASN A 69 3.13 4.28 18.03
CA ASN A 69 4.22 5.22 17.75
C ASN A 69 5.13 4.79 16.57
N GLY A 70 4.52 4.20 15.54
CA GLY A 70 5.21 3.75 14.33
C GLY A 70 5.72 2.31 14.38
N GLU A 71 5.77 1.69 15.56
CA GLU A 71 6.27 0.32 15.74
C GLU A 71 5.11 -0.68 15.89
N PRO A 72 5.21 -1.89 15.29
CA PRO A 72 4.24 -2.96 15.53
C PRO A 72 4.06 -3.25 17.03
N VAL A 73 2.83 -3.60 17.42
CA VAL A 73 2.53 -3.98 18.80
C VAL A 73 3.39 -5.18 19.23
N SER A 74 3.84 -5.19 20.48
CA SER A 74 4.62 -6.32 20.98
C SER A 74 3.77 -7.60 20.99
N PRO A 75 4.37 -8.77 20.70
CA PRO A 75 3.63 -10.05 20.73
C PRO A 75 2.94 -10.31 22.07
N SER A 76 3.55 -9.89 23.19
CA SER A 76 2.99 -10.05 24.52
C SER A 76 1.74 -9.18 24.73
N MET A 77 1.79 -7.90 24.37
CA MET A 77 0.63 -7.00 24.48
C MET A 77 -0.51 -7.47 23.56
N TYR A 78 -0.19 -7.85 22.33
CA TYR A 78 -1.16 -8.43 21.40
C TYR A 78 -1.83 -9.67 21.99
N ALA A 79 -1.04 -10.63 22.48
CA ALA A 79 -1.58 -11.88 23.02
C ALA A 79 -2.49 -11.66 24.24
N VAL A 80 -2.16 -10.72 25.13
CA VAL A 80 -3.00 -10.40 26.29
C VAL A 80 -4.32 -9.77 25.85
N MET A 81 -4.29 -8.75 24.98
CA MET A 81 -5.51 -8.09 24.51
C MET A 81 -6.37 -9.02 23.65
N ARG A 82 -5.74 -9.80 22.77
CA ARG A 82 -6.43 -10.77 21.91
C ARG A 82 -7.15 -11.82 22.73
N ARG A 83 -6.49 -12.40 23.73
CA ARG A 83 -7.07 -13.39 24.64
C ARG A 83 -8.30 -12.83 25.35
N ARG A 84 -8.22 -11.60 25.86
CA ARG A 84 -9.35 -10.93 26.53
C ARG A 84 -10.57 -10.81 25.61
N VAL A 85 -10.35 -10.40 24.36
CA VAL A 85 -11.43 -10.27 23.36
C VAL A 85 -12.04 -11.64 23.02
N GLU A 86 -11.21 -12.67 22.84
CA GLU A 86 -11.67 -14.03 22.55
C GLU A 86 -12.38 -14.70 23.74
N GLU A 87 -11.96 -14.42 24.97
CA GLU A 87 -12.64 -14.87 26.18
C GLU A 87 -14.05 -14.26 26.26
N ALA A 88 -14.17 -12.95 26.05
CA ALA A 88 -15.47 -12.27 26.01
C ALA A 88 -16.35 -12.78 24.86
N ASP A 89 -15.78 -13.06 23.69
CA ASP A 89 -16.53 -13.63 22.55
C ASP A 89 -17.11 -15.01 22.88
N ARG A 90 -16.31 -15.87 23.54
CA ARG A 90 -16.76 -17.21 23.98
C ARG A 90 -17.82 -17.12 25.08
N GLU A 91 -17.58 -16.30 26.10
CA GLU A 91 -18.50 -16.13 27.23
C GLU A 91 -19.87 -15.64 26.78
N HIS A 92 -19.88 -14.68 25.85
CA HIS A 92 -21.12 -14.09 25.36
C HIS A 92 -21.62 -14.69 24.05
N ALA A 93 -20.96 -15.72 23.51
CA ALA A 93 -21.31 -16.42 22.28
C ALA A 93 -21.68 -15.47 21.13
N THR A 94 -20.84 -14.46 20.87
CA THR A 94 -21.15 -13.46 19.83
C THR A 94 -20.80 -13.93 18.43
N GLY A 95 -19.83 -14.84 18.32
CA GLY A 95 -19.43 -15.47 17.06
C GLY A 95 -18.74 -14.49 16.11
N CYS A 96 -17.97 -13.54 16.67
CA CYS A 96 -17.25 -12.56 15.88
C CYS A 96 -16.25 -13.22 14.91
N SER A 97 -16.17 -12.70 13.70
CA SER A 97 -15.17 -13.12 12.71
C SER A 97 -13.75 -12.75 13.15
N SER A 98 -12.74 -13.37 12.54
CA SER A 98 -11.32 -13.07 12.84
C SER A 98 -10.98 -11.58 12.68
N PHE A 99 -11.57 -10.90 11.69
CA PHE A 99 -11.38 -9.47 11.46
C PHE A 99 -12.09 -8.61 12.53
N GLU A 100 -13.28 -8.99 12.96
CA GLU A 100 -13.98 -8.31 14.07
C GLU A 100 -13.17 -8.45 15.38
N LEU A 101 -12.66 -9.65 15.68
CA LEU A 101 -11.80 -9.90 16.84
C LEU A 101 -10.48 -9.12 16.76
N LEU A 102 -9.86 -9.03 15.58
CA LEU A 102 -8.65 -8.24 15.36
C LEU A 102 -8.91 -6.74 15.55
N THR A 103 -10.04 -6.24 15.05
CA THR A 103 -10.43 -4.84 15.22
C THR A 103 -10.61 -4.49 16.70
N LEU A 104 -11.36 -5.30 17.45
CA LEU A 104 -11.54 -5.09 18.89
C LEU A 104 -10.22 -5.22 19.66
N THR A 105 -9.34 -6.14 19.25
CA THR A 105 -7.98 -6.25 19.82
C THR A 105 -7.22 -4.94 19.63
N ALA A 106 -7.25 -4.35 18.44
CA ALA A 106 -6.61 -3.05 18.17
C ALA A 106 -7.18 -1.93 19.04
N LEU A 107 -8.51 -1.82 19.14
CA LEU A 107 -9.16 -0.81 19.99
C LEU A 107 -8.74 -0.95 21.46
N GLN A 108 -8.69 -2.18 21.99
CA GLN A 108 -8.25 -2.45 23.37
C GLN A 108 -6.76 -2.15 23.57
N VAL A 109 -5.89 -2.44 22.58
CA VAL A 109 -4.48 -2.05 22.62
C VAL A 109 -4.31 -0.53 22.72
N PHE A 110 -5.03 0.22 21.89
CA PHE A 110 -4.94 1.69 21.88
C PHE A 110 -5.47 2.32 23.16
N GLU A 111 -6.57 1.79 23.70
CA GLU A 111 -7.12 2.24 24.99
C GLU A 111 -6.14 1.93 26.13
N GLN A 112 -5.59 0.70 26.19
CA GLN A 112 -4.62 0.30 27.20
C GLN A 112 -3.34 1.13 27.15
N ALA A 113 -2.86 1.45 25.95
CA ALA A 113 -1.69 2.30 25.74
C ALA A 113 -1.98 3.79 25.96
N SER A 114 -3.24 4.18 26.17
CA SER A 114 -3.68 5.57 26.37
C SER A 114 -3.14 6.50 25.28
N VAL A 115 -3.21 6.07 24.02
CA VAL A 115 -2.73 6.89 22.90
C VAL A 115 -3.54 8.19 22.80
N ASP A 116 -2.90 9.25 22.32
CA ASP A 116 -3.53 10.57 22.16
C ASP A 116 -4.47 10.57 20.94
N ILE A 117 -4.10 9.81 19.89
CA ILE A 117 -4.88 9.70 18.67
C ILE A 117 -4.70 8.35 17.99
N VAL A 118 -5.76 7.88 17.34
CA VAL A 118 -5.79 6.69 16.51
C VAL A 118 -6.02 7.06 15.05
N VAL A 119 -5.25 6.42 14.16
CA VAL A 119 -5.49 6.41 12.71
C VAL A 119 -5.99 5.02 12.34
N LEU A 120 -7.29 4.93 12.07
CA LEU A 120 -8.03 3.68 11.88
C LEU A 120 -8.35 3.50 10.39
N GLU A 121 -7.69 2.56 9.73
CA GLU A 121 -8.00 2.17 8.36
C GLU A 121 -9.15 1.16 8.30
N VAL A 122 -10.13 1.42 7.45
CA VAL A 122 -11.20 0.49 7.10
C VAL A 122 -10.64 -0.73 6.37
N GLY A 123 -11.09 -1.94 6.76
CA GLY A 123 -10.73 -3.17 6.07
C GLY A 123 -11.39 -3.28 4.70
N MET A 124 -12.72 -3.42 4.66
CA MET A 124 -13.49 -3.58 3.43
C MET A 124 -14.80 -2.78 3.45
N GLY A 125 -15.09 -2.08 2.37
CA GLY A 125 -16.29 -1.24 2.29
C GLY A 125 -16.19 -0.02 3.20
N GLY A 126 -17.00 0.02 4.25
CA GLY A 126 -17.02 1.10 5.24
C GLY A 126 -18.28 1.06 6.12
N ARG A 127 -19.47 1.02 5.50
CA ARG A 127 -20.77 1.01 6.21
C ARG A 127 -20.88 -0.11 7.23
N LEU A 128 -20.50 -1.32 6.84
CA LEU A 128 -20.59 -2.55 7.61
C LEU A 128 -19.21 -3.11 7.98
N ASP A 129 -18.16 -2.29 7.87
CA ASP A 129 -16.82 -2.68 8.26
C ASP A 129 -16.69 -2.66 9.79
N ALA A 130 -15.99 -3.64 10.37
CA ALA A 130 -15.78 -3.75 11.81
C ALA A 130 -15.28 -2.45 12.45
N THR A 131 -14.44 -1.67 11.75
CA THR A 131 -13.91 -0.40 12.26
C THR A 131 -14.98 0.69 12.44
N ASN A 132 -16.13 0.57 11.76
CA ASN A 132 -17.27 1.49 11.89
C ASN A 132 -18.09 1.26 13.17
N VAL A 133 -17.61 0.40 14.08
CA VAL A 133 -18.13 0.25 15.44
C VAL A 133 -17.66 1.35 16.39
N VAL A 134 -16.61 2.10 16.01
CA VAL A 134 -16.08 3.18 16.85
C VAL A 134 -17.17 4.21 17.16
N PRO A 135 -17.36 4.57 18.45
CA PRO A 135 -18.36 5.56 18.85
C PRO A 135 -18.18 6.89 18.12
N ASP A 136 -19.29 7.52 17.74
CA ASP A 136 -19.30 8.72 16.91
C ASP A 136 -18.59 9.90 17.60
N GLU A 137 -18.64 9.96 18.93
CA GLU A 137 -17.94 10.93 19.77
C GLU A 137 -16.41 10.79 19.68
N CYS A 138 -15.90 9.57 19.51
CA CYS A 138 -14.47 9.29 19.38
C CYS A 138 -13.94 9.66 17.98
N VAL A 139 -14.80 9.66 16.94
CA VAL A 139 -14.37 10.03 15.59
C VAL A 139 -14.20 11.54 15.49
N LEU A 140 -12.97 11.99 15.25
CA LEU A 140 -12.65 13.39 15.00
C LEU A 140 -12.94 13.79 13.57
N ILE A 141 -12.60 12.91 12.62
CA ILE A 141 -12.65 13.17 11.19
C ILE A 141 -12.67 11.85 10.43
N SER A 142 -13.38 11.86 9.30
CA SER A 142 -13.33 10.78 8.32
C SER A 142 -12.67 11.25 7.03
N ALA A 143 -11.96 10.35 6.34
CA ALA A 143 -11.40 10.63 5.02
C ALA A 143 -11.69 9.50 4.04
N LEU A 144 -11.93 9.86 2.79
CA LEU A 144 -12.10 8.94 1.68
C LEU A 144 -10.99 9.15 0.65
N THR A 145 -10.13 8.15 0.48
CA THR A 145 -9.10 8.12 -0.57
C THR A 145 -9.71 7.70 -1.92
N ALA A 146 -8.89 7.36 -2.91
CA ALA A 146 -9.36 6.94 -4.23
C ALA A 146 -10.30 5.73 -4.16
N VAL A 147 -11.44 5.80 -4.84
CA VAL A 147 -12.44 4.73 -4.97
C VAL A 147 -12.39 4.16 -6.38
N ASP A 148 -12.23 2.86 -6.50
CA ASP A 148 -12.26 2.11 -7.76
C ASP A 148 -13.00 0.79 -7.56
N LEU A 149 -13.27 0.09 -8.66
CA LEU A 149 -13.82 -1.27 -8.63
C LEU A 149 -12.90 -2.21 -7.86
N ASP A 150 -13.42 -2.76 -6.77
CA ASP A 150 -12.76 -3.75 -5.94
C ASP A 150 -13.79 -4.48 -5.08
N HIS A 151 -13.50 -5.71 -4.67
CA HIS A 151 -14.40 -6.53 -3.84
C HIS A 151 -15.85 -6.58 -4.35
N GLN A 152 -16.06 -6.67 -5.67
CA GLN A 152 -17.37 -6.55 -6.30
C GLN A 152 -18.41 -7.55 -5.80
N ALA A 153 -17.96 -8.74 -5.38
CA ALA A 153 -18.81 -9.77 -4.79
C ALA A 153 -19.50 -9.31 -3.47
N PHE A 154 -18.96 -8.29 -2.81
CA PHE A 154 -19.44 -7.79 -1.51
C PHE A 154 -19.95 -6.36 -1.57
N LEU A 155 -19.32 -5.50 -2.38
CA LEU A 155 -19.54 -4.04 -2.35
C LEU A 155 -20.40 -3.52 -3.51
N GLY A 156 -20.75 -4.38 -4.47
CA GLY A 156 -21.49 -4.01 -5.67
C GLY A 156 -20.64 -4.01 -6.94
N ASN A 157 -21.29 -3.87 -8.09
CA ASN A 157 -20.67 -3.98 -9.41
C ASN A 157 -20.37 -2.62 -10.04
N THR A 158 -20.67 -1.53 -9.35
CA THR A 158 -20.45 -0.16 -9.84
C THR A 158 -19.63 0.68 -8.88
N VAL A 159 -18.88 1.64 -9.41
CA VAL A 159 -18.13 2.61 -8.59
C VAL A 159 -19.07 3.40 -7.66
N ARG A 160 -20.33 3.64 -8.07
CA ARG A 160 -21.34 4.31 -7.24
C ARG A 160 -21.68 3.49 -5.98
N GLU A 161 -21.96 2.20 -6.12
CA GLU A 161 -22.29 1.32 -4.98
C GLU A 161 -21.11 1.22 -4.01
N ILE A 162 -19.90 1.03 -4.55
CA ILE A 162 -18.68 0.98 -3.74
C ILE A 162 -18.44 2.31 -3.02
N ALA A 163 -18.68 3.45 -3.68
CA ALA A 163 -18.58 4.76 -3.05
C ALA A 163 -19.61 4.95 -1.93
N GLN A 164 -20.83 4.42 -2.06
CA GLN A 164 -21.86 4.49 -1.03
C GLN A 164 -21.46 3.71 0.22
N GLU A 165 -20.91 2.52 0.04
CA GLU A 165 -20.37 1.72 1.15
C GLU A 165 -19.22 2.43 1.86
N LYS A 166 -18.29 3.03 1.11
CA LYS A 166 -17.10 3.68 1.68
C LYS A 166 -17.42 5.02 2.34
N ALA A 167 -18.24 5.87 1.71
CA ALA A 167 -18.63 7.17 2.26
C ALA A 167 -19.49 7.02 3.54
N ALA A 168 -20.04 5.83 3.80
CA ALA A 168 -20.86 5.57 4.98
C ALA A 168 -20.13 5.76 6.31
N ILE A 169 -18.79 5.79 6.33
CA ILE A 169 -18.02 6.11 7.54
C ILE A 169 -18.19 7.56 8.02
N ALA A 170 -18.76 8.44 7.19
CA ALA A 170 -19.08 9.82 7.59
C ALA A 170 -19.99 9.82 8.83
N LYS A 171 -19.56 10.53 9.87
CA LYS A 171 -20.26 10.64 11.15
C LYS A 171 -21.06 11.94 11.28
N PRO A 172 -22.15 11.96 12.06
CA PRO A 172 -22.97 13.15 12.27
C PRO A 172 -22.16 14.37 12.71
N HIS A 173 -22.34 15.50 12.03
CA HIS A 173 -21.70 16.79 12.36
C HIS A 173 -20.16 16.81 12.32
N LYS A 174 -19.50 15.74 11.84
CA LYS A 174 -18.04 15.66 11.81
C LYS A 174 -17.46 16.13 10.45
N PRO A 175 -16.21 16.62 10.44
CA PRO A 175 -15.43 16.83 9.23
C PRO A 175 -15.31 15.57 8.36
N PHE A 176 -15.33 15.78 7.04
CA PHE A 176 -15.09 14.75 6.05
C PHE A 176 -14.14 15.24 4.95
N VAL A 177 -13.06 14.51 4.69
CA VAL A 177 -12.10 14.81 3.62
C VAL A 177 -12.35 13.91 2.42
N PHE A 178 -12.49 14.51 1.25
CA PHE A 178 -12.64 13.80 -0.02
C PHE A 178 -11.37 13.93 -0.85
N GLY A 179 -10.59 12.86 -0.89
CA GLY A 179 -9.33 12.79 -1.63
C GLY A 179 -9.53 12.76 -3.15
N PRO A 180 -8.45 12.95 -3.93
CA PRO A 180 -8.51 12.95 -5.40
C PRO A 180 -9.00 11.60 -5.95
N GLN A 181 -9.73 11.65 -7.06
CA GLN A 181 -10.35 10.48 -7.69
C GLN A 181 -9.93 10.35 -9.15
N ASN A 182 -10.07 9.15 -9.72
CA ASN A 182 -9.88 8.93 -11.15
C ASN A 182 -10.84 9.83 -11.96
N PRO A 183 -10.35 10.57 -12.97
CA PRO A 183 -11.18 11.46 -13.78
C PRO A 183 -12.42 10.78 -14.37
N SER A 184 -12.32 9.51 -14.77
CA SER A 184 -13.39 8.75 -15.44
C SER A 184 -14.67 8.60 -14.59
N HIS A 185 -14.55 8.59 -13.27
CA HIS A 185 -15.68 8.41 -12.35
C HIS A 185 -15.69 9.41 -11.18
N SER A 186 -14.76 10.35 -11.13
CA SER A 186 -14.66 11.42 -10.11
C SER A 186 -15.99 12.12 -9.81
N LYS A 187 -16.79 12.41 -10.84
CA LYS A 187 -18.10 13.08 -10.69
C LYS A 187 -19.09 12.24 -9.90
N VAL A 188 -19.15 10.92 -10.14
CA VAL A 188 -20.10 10.04 -9.45
C VAL A 188 -19.72 9.86 -7.98
N VAL A 189 -18.43 9.68 -7.70
CA VAL A 189 -17.94 9.55 -6.32
C VAL A 189 -18.16 10.86 -5.56
N LYS A 190 -17.84 12.02 -6.17
CA LYS A 190 -18.07 13.34 -5.56
C LYS A 190 -19.54 13.58 -5.22
N GLN A 191 -20.46 13.14 -6.09
CA GLN A 191 -21.89 13.26 -5.83
C GLN A 191 -22.30 12.42 -4.61
N VAL A 192 -21.91 11.13 -4.57
CA VAL A 192 -22.23 10.22 -3.45
C VAL A 192 -21.68 10.76 -2.13
N VAL A 193 -20.44 11.24 -2.11
CA VAL A 193 -19.83 11.82 -0.91
C VAL A 193 -20.58 13.06 -0.45
N ARG A 194 -20.93 13.97 -1.37
CA ARG A 194 -21.71 15.17 -1.03
C ARG A 194 -23.05 14.81 -0.39
N GLU A 195 -23.83 13.96 -1.05
CA GLU A 195 -25.15 13.50 -0.56
C GLU A 195 -25.03 12.86 0.83
N ARG A 196 -24.01 12.03 1.05
CA ARG A 196 -23.79 11.37 2.33
C ARG A 196 -23.39 12.35 3.43
N VAL A 197 -22.45 13.26 3.16
CA VAL A 197 -21.97 14.26 4.12
C VAL A 197 -23.09 15.24 4.49
N GLU A 198 -23.88 15.69 3.51
CA GLU A 198 -25.07 16.54 3.76
C GLU A 198 -26.11 15.82 4.62
N ARG A 199 -26.40 14.53 4.35
CA ARG A 199 -27.37 13.74 5.13
C ARG A 199 -26.98 13.59 6.60
N VAL A 200 -25.68 13.52 6.91
CA VAL A 200 -25.18 13.47 8.30
C VAL A 200 -24.86 14.85 8.85
N GLN A 201 -25.20 15.93 8.13
CA GLN A 201 -24.93 17.31 8.52
C GLN A 201 -23.43 17.55 8.82
N GLY A 202 -22.55 16.81 8.13
CA GLY A 202 -21.11 16.93 8.25
C GLY A 202 -20.54 18.08 7.42
N LYS A 203 -19.24 18.34 7.58
CA LYS A 203 -18.53 19.40 6.86
C LYS A 203 -17.54 18.81 5.87
N LEU A 204 -17.77 19.00 4.57
CA LEU A 204 -16.87 18.55 3.52
C LEU A 204 -15.70 19.52 3.36
N PHE A 205 -14.46 19.01 3.43
CA PHE A 205 -13.25 19.81 3.23
C PHE A 205 -12.67 19.60 1.81
N PRO A 206 -12.32 20.68 1.10
CA PRO A 206 -11.65 20.58 -0.19
C PRO A 206 -10.22 20.08 0.00
N VAL A 207 -9.78 19.15 -0.86
CA VAL A 207 -8.43 18.60 -0.78
C VAL A 207 -7.38 19.61 -1.23
N ILE A 208 -6.31 19.73 -0.45
CA ILE A 208 -5.10 20.46 -0.79
C ILE A 208 -4.31 19.59 -1.77
N LEU A 209 -4.01 20.09 -2.97
CA LEU A 209 -3.28 19.36 -3.99
C LEU A 209 -1.79 19.76 -3.99
N PRO A 210 -0.87 18.84 -3.64
CA PRO A 210 0.55 19.10 -3.79
C PRO A 210 0.95 19.12 -5.27
N THR A 211 1.83 20.04 -5.65
CA THR A 211 2.47 20.08 -6.97
C THR A 211 3.88 19.51 -6.89
N LYS A 212 4.30 18.77 -7.91
CA LYS A 212 5.65 18.19 -8.04
C LYS A 212 6.66 19.24 -8.52
N ARG A 213 7.87 19.28 -7.94
CA ARG A 213 9.00 20.09 -8.45
C ARG A 213 10.29 19.28 -8.46
N GLY A 214 11.02 19.33 -9.57
CA GLY A 214 12.41 18.87 -9.74
C GLY A 214 12.65 17.40 -9.36
N CYS A 215 12.80 16.53 -10.34
CA CYS A 215 13.12 15.12 -10.11
C CYS A 215 14.42 14.79 -10.85
N ALA A 216 15.43 14.33 -10.12
CA ALA A 216 16.45 13.48 -10.74
C ALA A 216 15.77 12.15 -11.09
N ALA A 217 15.96 11.67 -12.30
CA ALA A 217 15.44 10.37 -12.72
C ALA A 217 16.53 9.32 -12.55
N THR A 218 16.30 8.38 -11.65
CA THR A 218 17.17 7.22 -11.44
C THR A 218 16.32 5.94 -11.50
N LEU A 219 16.94 4.79 -11.75
CA LEU A 219 16.20 3.52 -11.81
C LEU A 219 15.58 3.14 -10.45
N ASP A 220 16.10 3.67 -9.34
CA ASP A 220 15.58 3.52 -7.98
C ASP A 220 14.55 4.59 -7.61
N GLY A 221 14.01 5.31 -8.60
CA GLY A 221 12.86 6.18 -8.47
C GLY A 221 13.17 7.66 -8.68
N HIS A 222 12.35 8.51 -8.06
CA HIS A 222 12.47 9.95 -8.14
C HIS A 222 12.55 10.55 -6.74
N ASP A 223 13.37 11.59 -6.61
CA ASP A 223 13.20 12.50 -5.49
C ASP A 223 11.96 13.37 -5.74
N HIS A 224 10.94 13.22 -4.89
CA HIS A 224 9.73 14.02 -4.95
C HIS A 224 9.76 15.12 -3.90
N PHE A 225 9.84 16.38 -4.33
CA PHE A 225 9.67 17.55 -3.46
C PHE A 225 8.29 18.19 -3.72
N PRO A 226 7.22 17.75 -3.04
CA PRO A 226 5.92 18.42 -3.09
C PRO A 226 6.00 19.88 -2.67
N ARG A 227 5.23 20.72 -3.34
CA ARG A 227 4.85 22.07 -2.92
C ARG A 227 3.36 22.15 -2.68
N LEU A 228 2.94 22.79 -1.61
CA LEU A 228 1.52 23.03 -1.31
C LEU A 228 1.19 24.48 -1.68
N LYS A 229 0.19 24.67 -2.53
CA LYS A 229 -0.15 25.97 -3.14
C LYS A 229 -0.51 27.06 -2.12
N ASP A 230 -0.96 26.65 -0.93
CA ASP A 230 -1.40 27.56 0.15
C ASP A 230 -0.48 27.53 1.39
N ALA A 231 0.67 26.86 1.28
CA ALA A 231 1.66 26.81 2.35
C ALA A 231 3.05 26.65 1.73
N ASP A 232 3.79 27.75 1.57
CA ASP A 232 5.25 27.78 1.37
C ASP A 232 6.05 27.04 2.47
N VAL A 233 5.33 26.41 3.39
CA VAL A 233 5.74 25.81 4.65
C VAL A 233 6.26 24.38 4.48
N VAL A 234 5.83 23.65 3.45
CA VAL A 234 6.20 22.24 3.25
C VAL A 234 6.81 22.07 1.86
N ASN A 235 8.12 22.24 1.79
CA ASN A 235 8.97 21.89 0.65
C ASN A 235 9.94 20.81 1.11
N VAL A 236 9.42 19.60 1.33
CA VAL A 236 10.16 18.47 1.93
C VAL A 236 10.10 17.27 1.00
N LEU A 237 11.14 16.42 1.02
CA LEU A 237 11.15 15.15 0.30
C LEU A 237 9.99 14.26 0.79
N LEU A 238 9.15 13.83 -0.14
CA LEU A 238 8.18 12.76 0.08
C LEU A 238 8.87 11.42 -0.26
N PRO A 239 9.17 10.56 0.73
CA PRO A 239 9.87 9.30 0.51
C PRO A 239 8.99 8.20 -0.13
N LEU A 240 7.70 8.50 -0.38
CA LEU A 240 6.78 7.59 -1.06
C LEU A 240 6.74 7.93 -2.55
N GLN A 241 7.10 6.94 -3.37
CA GLN A 241 7.27 7.09 -4.81
C GLN A 241 5.93 7.14 -5.58
N GLY A 242 5.91 7.85 -6.70
CA GLY A 242 4.78 7.90 -7.64
C GLY A 242 3.77 9.01 -7.38
N GLU A 243 3.18 9.55 -8.44
CA GLU A 243 2.29 10.73 -8.36
C GLU A 243 1.03 10.49 -7.52
N HIS A 244 0.52 9.27 -7.47
CA HIS A 244 -0.60 8.91 -6.61
C HIS A 244 -0.29 9.12 -5.11
N GLN A 245 0.98 9.09 -4.70
CA GLN A 245 1.36 9.42 -3.32
C GLN A 245 1.28 10.92 -3.05
N LEU A 246 1.38 11.79 -4.06
CA LEU A 246 1.08 13.22 -3.90
C LEU A 246 -0.42 13.43 -3.63
N ALA A 247 -1.29 12.65 -4.27
CA ALA A 247 -2.73 12.66 -3.97
C ALA A 247 -3.03 12.16 -2.54
N ASN A 248 -2.33 11.12 -2.10
CA ASN A 248 -2.42 10.62 -0.72
C ASN A 248 -1.90 11.66 0.28
N LEU A 249 -0.77 12.31 -0.01
CA LEU A 249 -0.23 13.42 0.78
C LEU A 249 -1.23 14.57 0.90
N GLY A 250 -1.84 14.98 -0.22
CA GLY A 250 -2.87 16.00 -0.22
C GLY A 250 -4.05 15.67 0.70
N THR A 251 -4.48 14.40 0.69
CA THR A 251 -5.55 13.91 1.59
C THR A 251 -5.11 13.98 3.06
N ALA A 252 -3.92 13.48 3.40
CA ALA A 252 -3.40 13.51 4.76
C ALA A 252 -3.24 14.94 5.30
N ILE A 253 -2.68 15.86 4.51
CA ILE A 253 -2.51 17.26 4.92
C ILE A 253 -3.86 17.96 5.06
N THR A 254 -4.84 17.62 4.22
CA THR A 254 -6.20 18.16 4.36
C THR A 254 -6.86 17.69 5.66
N VAL A 255 -6.63 16.43 6.07
CA VAL A 255 -7.07 15.93 7.37
C VAL A 255 -6.44 16.74 8.51
N VAL A 256 -5.12 16.95 8.47
CA VAL A 256 -4.41 17.76 9.48
C VAL A 256 -4.95 19.20 9.50
N SER A 257 -5.12 19.83 8.34
CA SER A 257 -5.66 21.19 8.23
C SER A 257 -7.09 21.29 8.75
N ALA A 258 -7.95 20.31 8.45
CA ALA A 258 -9.33 20.27 8.92
C ALA A 258 -9.41 20.11 10.44
N LEU A 259 -8.54 19.29 11.03
CA LEU A 259 -8.44 19.15 12.49
C LEU A 259 -8.02 20.49 13.12
N LEU A 260 -6.97 21.14 12.60
CA LEU A 260 -6.53 22.46 13.09
C LEU A 260 -7.60 23.55 12.99
N GLN A 261 -8.49 23.50 12.01
CA GLN A 261 -9.57 24.46 11.82
C GLN A 261 -10.85 24.16 12.64
N GLY A 262 -11.03 22.92 13.11
CA GLY A 262 -12.35 22.42 13.47
C GLY A 262 -12.44 21.56 14.73
N THR A 263 -11.33 21.20 15.38
CA THR A 263 -11.41 20.46 16.65
C THR A 263 -11.92 21.35 17.79
N PRO A 264 -12.83 20.86 18.64
CA PRO A 264 -13.19 21.54 19.88
C PRO A 264 -11.92 21.87 20.67
N HIS A 265 -11.86 23.08 21.24
CA HIS A 265 -10.72 23.58 22.03
C HIS A 265 -10.36 22.70 23.25
N GLU A 266 -11.21 21.72 23.59
CA GLU A 266 -11.04 20.78 24.70
C GLU A 266 -10.01 19.68 24.44
N LEU A 267 -9.73 19.35 23.17
CA LEU A 267 -8.57 18.55 22.83
C LEU A 267 -7.40 19.52 22.69
N GLU A 268 -6.32 19.39 23.46
CA GLU A 268 -5.05 20.13 23.26
C GLU A 268 -4.34 19.75 21.91
N PHE A 269 -5.11 19.25 20.94
CA PHE A 269 -4.76 18.81 19.61
C PHE A 269 -4.18 19.91 18.69
N PRO A 270 -4.58 21.19 18.79
CA PRO A 270 -4.02 22.24 17.92
C PRO A 270 -2.62 22.73 18.31
N LEU A 271 -2.15 22.46 19.53
CA LEU A 271 -0.99 23.15 20.10
C LEU A 271 0.37 22.58 19.66
N LYS A 272 0.44 21.32 19.21
CA LYS A 272 1.73 20.65 18.89
C LYS A 272 2.02 20.52 17.40
N ILE A 273 1.00 20.66 16.54
CA ILE A 273 1.18 20.50 15.09
C ILE A 273 1.66 21.81 14.49
N THR A 274 2.91 21.82 14.05
CA THR A 274 3.53 22.94 13.35
C THR A 274 3.95 22.54 11.94
N ALA A 275 4.15 23.57 11.10
CA ALA A 275 4.95 23.54 9.88
C ALA A 275 6.12 22.54 9.87
N ALA A 276 6.98 22.66 10.88
CA ALA A 276 8.20 21.88 11.00
C ALA A 276 7.90 20.40 11.29
N THR A 277 6.97 20.14 12.21
CA THR A 277 6.57 18.76 12.56
C THR A 277 5.85 18.07 11.41
N VAL A 278 5.04 18.79 10.63
CA VAL A 278 4.41 18.25 9.41
C VAL A 278 5.48 17.87 8.39
N SER A 279 6.46 18.75 8.15
CA SER A 279 7.55 18.48 7.21
C SER A 279 8.39 17.28 7.65
N GLN A 280 8.77 17.23 8.92
CA GLN A 280 9.51 16.12 9.51
C GLN A 280 8.73 14.80 9.38
N GLY A 281 7.44 14.80 9.73
CA GLY A 281 6.59 13.61 9.62
C GLY A 281 6.46 13.10 8.18
N ILE A 282 6.32 14.01 7.20
CA ILE A 282 6.31 13.62 5.79
C ILE A 282 7.64 12.94 5.39
N GLN A 283 8.78 13.55 5.74
CA GLN A 283 10.10 13.01 5.41
C GLN A 283 10.40 11.66 6.09
N SER A 284 9.89 11.48 7.31
CA SER A 284 10.07 10.27 8.11
C SER A 284 9.11 9.14 7.74
N THR A 285 8.11 9.39 6.88
CA THR A 285 7.11 8.39 6.54
C THR A 285 7.75 7.16 5.89
N ARG A 286 7.28 5.98 6.29
CA ARG A 286 7.65 4.68 5.71
C ARG A 286 6.39 3.89 5.44
N TRP A 287 6.28 3.31 4.25
CA TRP A 287 5.15 2.46 3.91
C TRP A 287 5.58 1.29 3.01
N PRO A 288 6.06 0.20 3.64
CA PRO A 288 6.58 -0.98 2.93
C PRO A 288 5.60 -1.56 1.90
N GLY A 289 6.13 -1.97 0.75
CA GLY A 289 5.38 -2.63 -0.32
C GLY A 289 4.51 -1.70 -1.15
N ARG A 290 4.78 -0.39 -1.14
CA ARG A 290 4.19 0.61 -2.04
C ARG A 290 5.30 1.35 -2.76
N LEU A 291 5.57 0.94 -4.00
CA LEU A 291 6.71 1.38 -4.82
C LEU A 291 8.01 1.48 -4.01
N SER A 292 8.31 0.44 -3.23
CA SER A 292 9.44 0.42 -2.31
C SER A 292 10.66 -0.19 -2.97
N PHE A 293 11.73 0.60 -3.14
CA PHE A 293 13.00 0.12 -3.68
C PHE A 293 13.90 -0.51 -2.61
N HIS A 294 14.58 -1.58 -2.98
CA HIS A 294 15.53 -2.33 -2.15
C HIS A 294 16.71 -2.77 -3.01
N THR A 295 17.90 -2.81 -2.41
CA THR A 295 19.04 -3.51 -3.01
C THR A 295 19.27 -4.80 -2.25
N VAL A 296 19.14 -5.95 -2.92
CA VAL A 296 19.19 -7.26 -2.28
C VAL A 296 20.25 -8.15 -2.91
N THR A 297 20.84 -9.03 -2.11
CA THR A 297 21.63 -10.16 -2.58
C THR A 297 20.72 -11.40 -2.58
N PRO A 298 20.58 -12.14 -3.69
CA PRO A 298 19.77 -13.35 -3.73
C PRO A 298 20.21 -14.38 -2.66
N PRO A 299 19.28 -15.07 -1.98
CA PRO A 299 19.61 -16.00 -0.88
C PRO A 299 20.34 -17.26 -1.34
N HIS A 300 20.17 -17.67 -2.60
CA HIS A 300 20.89 -18.78 -3.23
C HIS A 300 21.60 -18.27 -4.47
N PRO A 301 22.70 -17.51 -4.32
CA PRO A 301 23.36 -16.95 -5.48
C PRO A 301 23.92 -18.09 -6.32
N THR A 302 23.68 -18.06 -7.63
CA THR A 302 24.18 -19.09 -8.54
C THR A 302 25.71 -19.11 -8.50
N THR A 303 26.35 -20.26 -8.76
CA THR A 303 27.82 -20.33 -8.92
C THR A 303 28.32 -19.35 -9.98
N SER A 304 27.45 -19.05 -10.95
CA SER A 304 27.62 -18.05 -11.98
C SER A 304 27.28 -16.62 -11.56
N ALA A 305 26.94 -16.28 -10.30
CA ALA A 305 26.68 -14.90 -9.85
C ALA A 305 26.69 -14.74 -8.30
N PRO A 306 27.78 -15.11 -7.58
CA PRO A 306 27.83 -15.15 -6.11
C PRO A 306 27.53 -13.81 -5.42
N ASP A 307 27.95 -12.68 -6.01
CA ASP A 307 27.86 -11.35 -5.40
C ASP A 307 26.93 -10.37 -6.16
N GLN A 308 26.10 -10.87 -7.09
CA GLN A 308 25.25 -10.00 -7.89
C GLN A 308 24.12 -9.41 -7.03
N ARG A 309 24.14 -8.09 -6.83
CA ARG A 309 23.04 -7.37 -6.19
C ARG A 309 21.96 -7.04 -7.22
N LEU A 310 20.71 -7.07 -6.77
CA LEU A 310 19.54 -6.72 -7.55
C LEU A 310 18.90 -5.46 -7.00
N LEU A 311 18.56 -4.51 -7.88
CA LEU A 311 17.62 -3.45 -7.56
C LEU A 311 16.20 -4.02 -7.68
N VAL A 312 15.48 -4.05 -6.56
CA VAL A 312 14.14 -4.62 -6.45
C VAL A 312 13.14 -3.53 -6.13
N LEU A 313 12.11 -3.37 -6.96
CA LEU A 313 10.92 -2.58 -6.69
C LEU A 313 9.80 -3.50 -6.20
N ALA A 314 9.41 -3.36 -4.93
CA ALA A 314 8.32 -4.13 -4.34
C ALA A 314 7.03 -3.29 -4.26
N ASP A 315 5.95 -3.77 -4.87
CA ASP A 315 4.65 -3.09 -4.87
C ASP A 315 3.46 -4.05 -4.79
N GLY A 316 2.53 -3.80 -3.87
CA GLY A 316 1.34 -4.62 -3.65
C GLY A 316 0.18 -4.36 -4.62
N ALA A 317 0.44 -3.85 -5.83
CA ALA A 317 -0.55 -3.73 -6.89
C ALA A 317 -1.15 -5.11 -7.23
N HIS A 318 -2.47 -5.21 -7.19
CA HIS A 318 -3.19 -6.49 -7.28
C HIS A 318 -4.56 -6.39 -7.98
N ASN A 319 -4.94 -5.20 -8.44
CA ASN A 319 -6.15 -4.93 -9.20
C ASN A 319 -5.81 -4.03 -10.40
N ALA A 320 -6.74 -3.85 -11.33
CA ALA A 320 -6.48 -3.11 -12.57
C ALA A 320 -6.00 -1.66 -12.33
N ALA A 321 -6.57 -0.96 -11.35
CA ALA A 321 -6.24 0.43 -11.04
C ALA A 321 -4.84 0.58 -10.42
N SER A 322 -4.49 -0.27 -9.45
CA SER A 322 -3.16 -0.30 -8.84
C SER A 322 -2.08 -0.79 -9.80
N ALA A 323 -2.41 -1.76 -10.67
CA ALA A 323 -1.53 -2.21 -11.75
C ALA A 323 -1.23 -1.09 -12.76
N ALA A 324 -2.25 -0.33 -13.18
CA ALA A 324 -2.06 0.82 -14.04
C ALA A 324 -1.20 1.91 -13.37
N THR A 325 -1.38 2.10 -12.07
CA THR A 325 -0.57 3.05 -11.27
C THR A 325 0.90 2.63 -11.23
N LEU A 326 1.19 1.34 -10.99
CA LEU A 326 2.55 0.80 -11.02
C LEU A 326 3.17 0.92 -12.42
N ALA A 327 2.40 0.61 -13.47
CA ALA A 327 2.85 0.77 -14.85
C ALA A 327 3.21 2.22 -15.18
N ALA A 328 2.35 3.17 -14.88
CA ALA A 328 2.61 4.59 -15.12
C ALA A 328 3.85 5.10 -14.38
N PHE A 329 4.13 4.57 -13.18
CA PHE A 329 5.37 4.89 -12.47
C PHE A 329 6.61 4.32 -13.16
N LEU A 330 6.54 3.05 -13.60
CA LEU A 330 7.64 2.43 -14.35
C LEU A 330 7.90 3.16 -15.67
N ASP A 331 6.85 3.61 -16.37
CA ASP A 331 6.97 4.45 -17.56
C ASP A 331 7.73 5.73 -17.25
N GLU A 332 7.35 6.44 -16.18
CA GLU A 332 8.01 7.67 -15.79
C GLU A 332 9.52 7.46 -15.50
N VAL A 333 9.84 6.38 -14.77
CA VAL A 333 11.22 6.02 -14.44
C VAL A 333 12.00 5.66 -15.71
N LEU A 334 11.44 4.81 -16.57
CA LEU A 334 12.07 4.38 -17.83
C LEU A 334 12.26 5.56 -18.78
N GLU A 335 11.26 6.41 -18.96
CA GLU A 335 11.40 7.66 -19.72
C GLU A 335 12.52 8.52 -19.15
N GLY A 336 12.54 8.73 -17.84
CA GLY A 336 13.52 9.57 -17.18
C GLY A 336 14.97 9.11 -17.38
N VAL A 337 15.22 7.79 -17.34
CA VAL A 337 16.58 7.23 -17.50
C VAL A 337 16.97 6.96 -18.96
N THR A 338 16.01 6.99 -19.90
CA THR A 338 16.26 6.79 -21.33
C THR A 338 16.19 8.06 -22.16
N ARG A 339 15.71 9.18 -21.60
CA ARG A 339 15.71 10.47 -22.30
C ARG A 339 17.09 10.76 -22.91
N PRO A 340 17.16 11.12 -24.20
CA PRO A 340 18.41 11.54 -24.82
C PRO A 340 19.05 12.66 -23.98
N LEU A 341 20.34 12.56 -23.69
CA LEU A 341 21.08 13.69 -23.17
C LEU A 341 21.12 14.75 -24.27
N ASP A 342 20.42 15.86 -24.10
CA ASP A 342 20.31 16.97 -25.07
C ASP A 342 21.61 17.80 -25.20
N ASN A 343 22.69 17.44 -24.50
CA ASN A 343 23.95 18.17 -24.55
C ASN A 343 24.86 17.68 -25.68
N GLU A 344 25.09 18.54 -26.68
CA GLU A 344 26.08 18.34 -27.77
C GLU A 344 27.52 18.09 -27.28
N ASN A 345 27.82 18.30 -25.99
CA ASN A 345 29.15 18.13 -25.38
C ASN A 345 29.35 16.81 -24.62
N ASP A 346 28.30 16.00 -24.43
CA ASP A 346 28.44 14.68 -23.81
C ASP A 346 28.75 13.63 -24.89
N ALA A 347 29.72 12.77 -24.61
CA ALA A 347 30.11 11.69 -25.53
C ALA A 347 28.86 10.92 -26.00
N PRO A 348 28.76 10.55 -27.30
CA PRO A 348 27.59 9.85 -27.81
C PRO A 348 27.30 8.62 -26.94
N ALA A 349 26.07 8.53 -26.42
CA ALA A 349 25.63 7.37 -25.65
C ALA A 349 26.02 6.09 -26.39
N PRO A 350 26.62 5.10 -25.70
CA PRO A 350 27.14 3.90 -26.35
C PRO A 350 26.04 3.26 -27.21
N ARG A 351 26.38 2.91 -28.46
CA ARG A 351 25.47 2.20 -29.36
C ARG A 351 25.07 0.87 -28.70
N GLY A 352 23.78 0.69 -28.39
CA GLY A 352 23.22 -0.57 -27.92
C GLY A 352 23.14 -0.76 -26.40
N ARG A 353 22.75 0.28 -25.64
CA ARG A 353 22.41 0.13 -24.21
C ARG A 353 21.24 -0.85 -24.06
N THR A 354 21.36 -1.81 -23.17
CA THR A 354 20.27 -2.76 -22.85
C THR A 354 19.76 -2.46 -21.45
N LEU A 355 18.45 -2.25 -21.31
CA LEU A 355 17.78 -2.15 -20.02
C LEU A 355 16.96 -3.41 -19.77
N THR A 356 17.12 -3.99 -18.60
CA THR A 356 16.39 -5.21 -18.24
C THR A 356 15.31 -4.92 -17.21
N LEU A 357 14.07 -5.29 -17.54
CA LEU A 357 12.91 -5.22 -16.64
C LEU A 357 12.42 -6.64 -16.36
N THR A 358 12.65 -7.13 -15.13
CA THR A 358 12.23 -8.48 -14.73
C THR A 358 11.05 -8.39 -13.78
N TYR A 359 9.88 -8.88 -14.18
CA TYR A 359 8.72 -8.96 -13.28
C TYR A 359 8.71 -10.30 -12.56
N LEU A 360 8.59 -10.29 -11.23
CA LEU A 360 8.28 -11.46 -10.42
C LEU A 360 6.84 -11.32 -9.93
N LEU A 361 5.96 -12.16 -10.45
CA LEU A 361 4.52 -12.00 -10.34
C LEU A 361 3.85 -13.21 -9.68
N ALA A 362 2.95 -12.92 -8.76
CA ALA A 362 1.94 -13.86 -8.28
C ALA A 362 0.61 -13.12 -8.18
N LEU A 363 -0.53 -13.80 -8.39
CA LEU A 363 -1.86 -13.18 -8.32
C LEU A 363 -2.71 -13.89 -7.27
N SER A 364 -3.47 -13.16 -6.48
CA SER A 364 -4.46 -13.76 -5.57
C SER A 364 -5.72 -14.17 -6.32
N HIS A 365 -6.22 -15.38 -6.06
CA HIS A 365 -7.48 -15.86 -6.58
C HIS A 365 -8.65 -15.10 -5.96
N SER A 366 -9.32 -14.25 -6.74
CA SER A 366 -10.43 -13.41 -6.27
C SER A 366 -11.49 -13.20 -7.36
N PRO A 367 -12.32 -14.22 -7.66
CA PRO A 367 -13.38 -14.12 -8.66
C PRO A 367 -14.33 -12.93 -8.37
N PRO A 368 -14.84 -12.23 -9.42
CA PRO A 368 -14.72 -12.54 -10.84
C PRO A 368 -13.41 -12.05 -11.50
N LYS A 369 -12.45 -11.54 -10.72
CA LYS A 369 -11.21 -10.98 -11.26
C LYS A 369 -10.39 -12.04 -12.00
N THR A 370 -10.05 -11.78 -13.26
CA THR A 370 -9.18 -12.64 -14.07
C THR A 370 -7.73 -12.14 -14.06
N PRO A 371 -6.73 -13.01 -14.32
CA PRO A 371 -5.34 -12.58 -14.47
C PRO A 371 -5.16 -11.44 -15.47
N ALA A 372 -5.84 -11.52 -16.62
CA ALA A 372 -5.75 -10.50 -17.67
C ALA A 372 -6.16 -9.09 -17.18
N GLN A 373 -7.14 -8.98 -16.28
CA GLN A 373 -7.57 -7.68 -15.76
C GLN A 373 -6.49 -6.97 -14.93
N THR A 374 -5.64 -7.71 -14.21
CA THR A 374 -4.50 -7.13 -13.49
C THR A 374 -3.28 -6.97 -14.41
N LEU A 375 -2.99 -7.95 -15.27
CA LEU A 375 -1.75 -7.97 -16.06
C LEU A 375 -1.78 -7.05 -17.28
N THR A 376 -2.94 -6.87 -17.93
CA THR A 376 -3.04 -6.01 -19.12
C THR A 376 -2.56 -4.59 -18.84
N PRO A 377 -3.06 -3.87 -17.81
CA PRO A 377 -2.53 -2.55 -17.50
C PRO A 377 -1.08 -2.60 -16.98
N LEU A 378 -0.69 -3.64 -16.24
CA LEU A 378 0.67 -3.75 -15.69
C LEU A 378 1.74 -3.92 -16.77
N LEU A 379 1.47 -4.70 -17.82
CA LEU A 379 2.46 -5.08 -18.84
C LEU A 379 2.32 -4.28 -20.15
N ALA A 380 1.40 -3.32 -20.20
CA ALA A 380 1.12 -2.52 -21.40
C ALA A 380 2.37 -1.79 -21.94
N HIS A 381 3.28 -1.41 -21.05
CA HIS A 381 4.47 -0.64 -21.35
C HIS A 381 5.74 -1.47 -21.57
N ALA A 382 5.70 -2.76 -21.29
CA ALA A 382 6.89 -3.61 -21.25
C ALA A 382 7.38 -4.02 -22.66
N ARG A 383 7.28 -3.13 -23.64
CA ARG A 383 7.56 -3.40 -25.06
C ARG A 383 8.54 -2.42 -25.66
N ASP A 384 8.46 -1.13 -25.33
CA ASP A 384 9.25 -0.08 -25.97
C ASP A 384 9.71 0.97 -24.95
N VAL A 385 10.81 1.66 -25.25
CA VAL A 385 11.30 2.84 -24.51
C VAL A 385 11.47 4.01 -25.49
N PRO A 386 11.39 5.28 -25.03
CA PRO A 386 11.44 6.45 -25.92
C PRO A 386 12.69 6.55 -26.81
N ASP A 387 13.87 6.15 -26.31
CA ASP A 387 15.11 6.21 -27.08
C ASP A 387 15.32 4.93 -27.90
N PRO A 388 15.28 4.99 -29.24
CA PRO A 388 15.43 3.80 -30.10
C PRO A 388 16.82 3.16 -30.04
N ARG A 389 17.80 3.80 -29.38
CA ARG A 389 19.14 3.24 -29.14
C ARG A 389 19.19 2.35 -27.90
N VAL A 390 18.14 2.37 -27.08
CA VAL A 390 18.01 1.56 -25.87
C VAL A 390 17.13 0.37 -26.17
N ARG A 391 17.64 -0.84 -25.95
CA ARG A 391 16.87 -2.07 -26.06
C ARG A 391 16.28 -2.42 -24.69
N LEU A 392 14.96 -2.44 -24.57
CA LEU A 392 14.28 -2.98 -23.39
C LEU A 392 14.15 -4.50 -23.49
N VAL A 393 14.65 -5.23 -22.50
CA VAL A 393 14.49 -6.67 -22.37
C VAL A 393 13.57 -6.95 -21.20
N THR A 394 12.41 -7.54 -21.49
CA THR A 394 11.43 -7.91 -20.47
C THR A 394 11.47 -9.39 -20.17
N ARG A 395 11.49 -9.73 -18.89
CA ARG A 395 11.41 -11.11 -18.39
C ARG A 395 10.32 -11.23 -17.33
N VAL A 396 9.76 -12.43 -17.19
CA VAL A 396 8.67 -12.68 -16.24
C VAL A 396 8.92 -13.97 -15.47
N GLY A 397 9.12 -13.88 -14.16
CA GLY A 397 9.02 -15.00 -13.23
C GLY A 397 7.60 -15.12 -12.69
N LEU A 398 7.01 -16.31 -12.77
CA LEU A 398 5.67 -16.59 -12.26
C LEU A 398 5.78 -17.48 -11.04
N LEU A 399 5.23 -17.01 -9.93
CA LEU A 399 5.37 -17.62 -8.62
C LEU A 399 4.02 -17.87 -7.97
N GLU A 400 4.02 -18.75 -6.98
CA GLU A 400 3.03 -18.76 -5.93
C GLU A 400 3.52 -17.94 -4.72
N PHE A 401 2.59 -17.48 -3.88
CA PHE A 401 2.92 -16.83 -2.61
C PHE A 401 2.52 -17.72 -1.44
N SER A 402 3.21 -17.55 -0.32
CA SER A 402 2.95 -18.30 0.91
C SER A 402 1.57 -17.95 1.45
N PRO A 403 0.75 -18.93 1.87
CA PRO A 403 -0.56 -18.67 2.44
C PRO A 403 -0.46 -17.73 3.66
N PRO A 404 -1.21 -16.62 3.69
CA PRO A 404 -1.18 -15.70 4.82
C PRO A 404 -1.74 -16.34 6.09
N GLU A 405 -1.13 -15.99 7.23
CA GLU A 405 -1.51 -16.51 8.54
C GLU A 405 -2.97 -16.14 8.86
N GLY A 406 -3.74 -17.13 9.33
CA GLY A 406 -5.15 -16.92 9.70
C GLY A 406 -6.10 -16.65 8.52
N MET A 407 -5.65 -16.83 7.28
CA MET A 407 -6.41 -16.53 6.06
C MET A 407 -6.40 -17.70 5.05
N PRO A 408 -6.87 -18.91 5.40
CA PRO A 408 -6.79 -20.12 4.56
C PRO A 408 -7.60 -20.05 3.25
N TRP A 409 -8.47 -19.05 3.10
CA TRP A 409 -9.23 -18.80 1.88
C TRP A 409 -8.44 -18.01 0.83
N VAL A 410 -7.33 -17.37 1.21
CA VAL A 410 -6.46 -16.66 0.28
C VAL A 410 -5.57 -17.68 -0.40
N ARG A 411 -5.70 -17.80 -1.73
CA ARG A 411 -4.94 -18.75 -2.53
C ARG A 411 -4.29 -18.05 -3.72
N PRO A 412 -3.08 -18.45 -4.13
CA PRO A 412 -2.49 -17.98 -5.37
C PRO A 412 -3.25 -18.54 -6.58
N VAL A 413 -3.22 -17.80 -7.69
CA VAL A 413 -3.58 -18.32 -9.01
C VAL A 413 -2.42 -19.19 -9.50
N PRO A 414 -2.64 -20.41 -10.02
CA PRO A 414 -1.57 -21.27 -10.49
C PRO A 414 -0.71 -20.58 -11.58
N PRO A 415 0.63 -20.69 -11.55
CA PRO A 415 1.53 -20.08 -12.53
C PRO A 415 1.18 -20.40 -13.99
N ALA A 416 0.68 -21.60 -14.26
CA ALA A 416 0.23 -21.99 -15.60
C ALA A 416 -0.91 -21.10 -16.14
N THR A 417 -1.87 -20.72 -15.29
CA THR A 417 -2.98 -19.83 -15.69
C THR A 417 -2.49 -18.40 -15.93
N ILE A 418 -1.51 -17.94 -15.15
CA ILE A 418 -0.89 -16.62 -15.33
C ILE A 418 -0.07 -16.59 -16.62
N ARG A 419 0.63 -17.69 -16.94
CA ARG A 419 1.46 -17.84 -18.15
C ARG A 419 0.69 -17.60 -19.44
N ASP A 420 -0.54 -18.12 -19.54
CA ASP A 420 -1.37 -17.92 -20.74
C ASP A 420 -1.69 -16.44 -20.97
N ALA A 421 -2.05 -15.71 -19.91
CA ALA A 421 -2.28 -14.28 -19.98
C ALA A 421 -1.00 -13.50 -20.33
N VAL A 422 0.15 -13.87 -19.75
CA VAL A 422 1.44 -13.24 -20.08
C VAL A 422 1.83 -13.50 -21.53
N ARG A 423 1.68 -14.72 -22.06
CA ARG A 423 2.00 -15.03 -23.46
C ARG A 423 1.15 -14.25 -24.46
N GLY A 424 -0.11 -13.97 -24.12
CA GLY A 424 -0.96 -13.08 -24.92
C GLY A 424 -0.50 -11.61 -24.89
N LEU A 425 0.09 -11.17 -23.79
CA LEU A 425 0.51 -9.77 -23.58
C LEU A 425 1.98 -9.50 -23.92
N LEU A 426 2.85 -10.50 -23.87
CA LEU A 426 4.30 -10.43 -24.11
C LEU A 426 4.76 -11.75 -24.75
N PRO A 427 4.54 -11.95 -26.07
CA PRO A 427 4.82 -13.23 -26.73
C PRO A 427 6.30 -13.62 -26.67
N ASP A 428 7.20 -12.64 -26.77
CA ASP A 428 8.65 -12.82 -26.84
C ASP A 428 9.35 -12.82 -25.47
N ALA A 429 8.62 -12.58 -24.37
CA ALA A 429 9.22 -12.56 -23.04
C ALA A 429 9.73 -13.94 -22.62
N GLU A 430 10.90 -13.96 -21.99
CA GLU A 430 11.39 -15.13 -21.26
C GLU A 430 10.51 -15.31 -20.02
N ILE A 431 9.91 -16.50 -19.87
CA ILE A 431 9.06 -16.84 -18.73
C ILE A 431 9.76 -17.91 -17.89
N TRP A 432 9.95 -17.62 -16.61
CA TRP A 432 10.44 -18.56 -15.61
C TRP A 432 9.32 -19.01 -14.67
N THR A 433 9.39 -20.26 -14.23
CA THR A 433 8.58 -20.84 -13.16
C THR A 433 9.49 -21.71 -12.30
N ALA A 434 9.12 -21.90 -11.02
CA ALA A 434 9.85 -22.82 -10.15
C ALA A 434 9.88 -24.25 -10.73
N ASP A 435 11.02 -24.93 -10.57
CA ASP A 435 11.20 -26.32 -10.99
C ASP A 435 10.43 -27.28 -10.07
N ASP A 436 10.41 -26.97 -8.78
CA ASP A 436 9.63 -27.69 -7.76
C ASP A 436 8.32 -26.94 -7.48
N PRO A 437 7.16 -27.47 -7.91
CA PRO A 437 5.86 -26.86 -7.64
C PRO A 437 5.43 -27.00 -6.16
N GLU A 438 6.07 -27.86 -5.37
CA GLU A 438 5.79 -28.04 -3.94
C GLU A 438 6.59 -27.08 -3.05
N ALA A 439 7.59 -26.39 -3.61
CA ALA A 439 8.37 -25.40 -2.90
C ALA A 439 7.47 -24.27 -2.36
N SER A 440 7.76 -23.81 -1.15
CA SER A 440 7.04 -22.71 -0.52
C SER A 440 7.20 -21.40 -1.31
N GLY A 441 6.27 -20.44 -1.14
CA GLY A 441 6.34 -19.16 -1.85
C GLY A 441 7.65 -18.40 -1.60
N GLU A 442 8.19 -18.47 -0.38
CA GLU A 442 9.50 -17.88 -0.05
C GLU A 442 10.67 -18.58 -0.78
N GLU A 443 10.65 -19.91 -0.91
CA GLU A 443 11.68 -20.68 -1.64
C GLU A 443 11.61 -20.41 -3.15
N GLN A 444 10.38 -20.35 -3.70
CA GLN A 444 10.16 -19.96 -5.10
C GLN A 444 10.68 -18.55 -5.35
N LEU A 445 10.42 -17.59 -4.44
CA LEU A 445 10.91 -16.22 -4.54
C LEU A 445 12.45 -16.16 -4.51
N GLY A 446 13.09 -16.91 -3.60
CA GLY A 446 14.54 -17.00 -3.55
C GLY A 446 15.15 -17.52 -4.85
N SER A 447 14.55 -18.57 -5.41
CA SER A 447 14.96 -19.17 -6.70
C SER A 447 14.74 -18.22 -7.88
N ALA A 448 13.64 -17.47 -7.88
CA ALA A 448 13.33 -16.48 -8.90
C ALA A 448 14.32 -15.31 -8.89
N LEU A 449 14.69 -14.82 -7.69
CA LEU A 449 15.71 -13.78 -7.54
C LEU A 449 17.08 -14.29 -8.00
N ALA A 450 17.43 -15.55 -7.70
CA ALA A 450 18.67 -16.16 -8.20
C ALA A 450 18.69 -16.28 -9.74
N TRP A 451 17.56 -16.67 -10.34
CA TRP A 451 17.39 -16.69 -11.80
C TRP A 451 17.54 -15.28 -12.39
N ALA A 452 16.87 -14.28 -11.82
CA ALA A 452 16.95 -12.89 -12.27
C ALA A 452 18.39 -12.35 -12.22
N ALA A 453 19.12 -12.61 -11.13
CA ALA A 453 20.53 -12.26 -11.01
C ALA A 453 21.43 -12.95 -12.04
N GLY A 454 21.20 -14.25 -12.30
CA GLY A 454 21.91 -14.99 -13.33
C GLY A 454 21.70 -14.39 -14.73
N ARG A 455 20.46 -13.97 -15.05
CA ARG A 455 20.13 -13.34 -16.33
C ARG A 455 20.70 -11.94 -16.46
N GLN A 456 20.62 -11.12 -15.42
CA GLN A 456 21.20 -9.79 -15.42
C GLN A 456 22.73 -9.84 -15.59
N ARG A 457 23.41 -10.83 -15.00
CA ARG A 457 24.85 -11.05 -15.24
C ARG A 457 25.15 -11.56 -16.65
N ALA A 458 24.28 -12.40 -17.22
CA ALA A 458 24.46 -12.87 -18.60
C ALA A 458 24.35 -11.71 -19.61
N ASP A 459 23.42 -10.78 -19.38
CA ASP A 459 23.26 -9.58 -20.20
C ASP A 459 24.50 -8.65 -20.14
N ALA A 460 25.19 -8.63 -18.99
CA ALA A 460 26.40 -7.83 -18.74
C ALA A 460 27.65 -8.26 -19.54
N GLY A 461 27.73 -9.53 -19.95
CA GLY A 461 28.97 -10.15 -20.43
C GLY A 461 30.00 -10.46 -19.32
N ALA A 462 31.03 -11.25 -19.67
CA ALA A 462 32.07 -11.69 -18.74
C ALA A 462 33.05 -10.54 -18.39
N GLY A 463 32.78 -9.81 -17.32
CA GLY A 463 33.69 -8.79 -16.74
C GLY A 463 33.07 -7.44 -16.41
N GLY A 464 31.81 -7.17 -16.81
CA GLY A 464 31.11 -5.94 -16.48
C GLY A 464 30.39 -6.01 -15.13
N ARG A 465 30.66 -5.07 -14.23
CA ARG A 465 29.69 -4.76 -13.16
C ARG A 465 28.54 -4.00 -13.80
N VAL A 466 27.33 -4.55 -13.75
CA VAL A 466 26.10 -3.84 -14.16
C VAL A 466 25.47 -3.23 -12.92
N GLU A 467 26.07 -2.15 -12.43
CA GLU A 467 25.34 -1.22 -11.58
C GLU A 467 24.51 -0.31 -12.50
N GLY A 468 23.18 -0.34 -12.37
CA GLY A 468 22.31 0.67 -12.99
C GLY A 468 21.68 0.35 -14.36
N GLU A 469 21.55 -0.91 -14.78
CA GLU A 469 20.86 -1.27 -16.05
C GLU A 469 19.78 -2.35 -15.93
N GLY A 470 19.29 -2.63 -14.72
CA GLY A 470 18.17 -3.56 -14.54
C GLY A 470 17.41 -3.37 -13.25
N VAL A 471 16.10 -3.61 -13.30
CA VAL A 471 15.20 -3.57 -12.14
C VAL A 471 14.33 -4.82 -12.11
N VAL A 472 14.19 -5.38 -10.91
CA VAL A 472 13.29 -6.50 -10.63
C VAL A 472 12.04 -5.95 -9.95
N VAL A 473 10.86 -6.17 -10.53
CA VAL A 473 9.58 -5.70 -10.01
C VAL A 473 8.83 -6.86 -9.38
N ILE A 474 8.63 -6.84 -8.06
CA ILE A 474 7.82 -7.83 -7.32
C ILE A 474 6.42 -7.24 -7.15
N ALA A 475 5.42 -7.84 -7.80
CA ALA A 475 4.06 -7.32 -7.83
C ALA A 475 2.98 -8.39 -8.08
N GLY A 476 1.72 -7.95 -8.19
CA GLY A 476 0.56 -8.78 -8.51
C GLY A 476 -0.22 -9.26 -7.27
N SER A 477 0.45 -9.39 -6.14
CA SER A 477 -0.13 -9.82 -4.86
C SER A 477 0.63 -9.20 -3.70
N LEU A 478 -0.11 -8.62 -2.75
CA LEU A 478 0.48 -8.15 -1.49
C LEU A 478 1.17 -9.29 -0.72
N TYR A 479 0.73 -10.54 -0.90
CA TYR A 479 1.29 -11.71 -0.22
C TYR A 479 2.61 -12.18 -0.84
N LEU A 480 2.86 -11.91 -2.12
CA LEU A 480 4.21 -12.11 -2.69
C LEU A 480 5.17 -11.05 -2.16
N VAL A 481 4.69 -9.81 -2.04
CA VAL A 481 5.45 -8.73 -1.39
C VAL A 481 5.71 -9.06 0.08
N ALA A 482 4.75 -9.68 0.78
CA ALA A 482 4.94 -10.20 2.13
C ALA A 482 6.08 -11.23 2.23
N ASP A 483 6.11 -12.20 1.32
CA ASP A 483 7.20 -13.20 1.24
C ASP A 483 8.56 -12.50 1.05
N PHE A 484 8.62 -11.47 0.22
CA PHE A 484 9.82 -10.66 0.04
C PHE A 484 10.26 -9.95 1.33
N TYR A 485 9.34 -9.33 2.07
CA TYR A 485 9.68 -8.69 3.33
C TYR A 485 10.05 -9.68 4.45
N ARG A 486 9.44 -10.87 4.49
CA ARG A 486 9.85 -11.97 5.38
C ARG A 486 11.27 -12.43 5.07
N MET A 487 11.61 -12.59 3.80
CA MET A 487 12.98 -12.90 3.36
C MET A 487 13.98 -11.84 3.84
N LEU A 488 13.68 -10.55 3.64
CA LEU A 488 14.55 -9.45 4.09
C LEU A 488 14.77 -9.45 5.61
N GLN A 489 13.73 -9.74 6.40
CA GLN A 489 13.85 -9.82 7.86
C GLN A 489 14.77 -10.97 8.28
N ARG A 490 14.66 -12.15 7.65
CA ARG A 490 15.53 -13.30 7.95
C ARG A 490 16.99 -13.03 7.60
N GLN A 491 17.26 -12.38 6.47
CA GLN A 491 18.62 -11.99 6.07
C GLN A 491 19.27 -11.06 7.11
N LYS A 492 18.53 -10.05 7.59
CA LYS A 492 19.03 -9.17 8.66
C LYS A 492 19.32 -9.91 9.97
N MET A 493 18.56 -10.95 10.30
CA MET A 493 18.80 -11.77 11.50
C MET A 493 20.01 -12.70 11.37
N THR A 494 20.45 -13.02 10.14
CA THR A 494 21.62 -13.87 9.90
C THR A 494 22.92 -13.09 9.82
N GLU A 495 22.85 -11.77 9.62
CA GLU A 495 23.99 -10.84 9.61
C GLU A 495 24.38 -10.33 11.01
N VAL A 496 23.52 -10.52 12.02
CA VAL A 496 23.71 -10.15 13.44
C VAL A 496 24.09 -11.38 14.24
#